data_AF-A0A6I3KUT1-F1
#
_entry.id   AF-A0A6I3KUT1-F1
#
_cell.length_a   1.000
_cell.length_b   1.000
_cell.length_c   1.000
_cell.angle_alpha   90.00
_cell.angle_beta   90.00
_cell.angle_gamma   90.00
#
_symmetry.space_group_name_H-M   'P 1'
#
loop_
_entity.id
_entity.type
_entity.pdbx_description
1 polymer ?
#
loop_
_entity_poly.entity_id
_entity_poly.type
_entity_poly.pdbx_seq_one_letter_code
_entity_poly.pdbx_strand_id
1 'polypeptide(L)'
;MTSWTRYAAALVFTGICSAAALSDAGVAAADDDDSLTRSTCSWAQIDATLNDQDPVLARLIDGHPELTAGLAVMYQLPPQDRPESFFRIVSQYPDVQDRIEQIRRDHAPGSEPVRAKFDRVADTCHRH
;
A
#
# COMPACT_ATOMS: atom_id res chain seq x y z
N MET A 1 -19.81 -5.49 -58.27
CA MET A 1 -18.71 -6.19 -58.95
C MET A 1 -17.52 -6.11 -58.01
N THR A 2 -17.28 -7.20 -57.27
CA THR A 2 -16.06 -8.07 -57.36
C THR A 2 -14.86 -7.48 -56.61
N SER A 3 -14.10 -8.17 -55.75
CA SER A 3 -14.19 -9.44 -55.04
C SER A 3 -12.82 -9.61 -54.33
N TRP A 4 -12.80 -9.88 -53.02
CA TRP A 4 -11.96 -10.90 -52.35
C TRP A 4 -10.45 -10.56 -52.26
N THR A 5 -9.69 -10.82 -51.18
CA THR A 5 -9.53 -12.06 -50.40
C THR A 5 -8.72 -11.70 -49.14
N ARG A 6 -9.29 -11.84 -47.92
CA ARG A 6 -8.94 -12.83 -46.88
C ARG A 6 -7.44 -13.00 -46.54
N TYR A 7 -7.05 -12.51 -45.37
CA TYR A 7 -6.20 -13.28 -44.46
C TYR A 7 -6.92 -13.42 -43.11
N ALA A 8 -7.27 -14.66 -42.80
CA ALA A 8 -7.85 -15.07 -41.55
C ALA A 8 -6.70 -15.42 -40.58
N ALA A 9 -6.72 -14.82 -39.40
CA ALA A 9 -6.11 -15.41 -38.21
C ALA A 9 -7.25 -15.56 -37.19
N ALA A 10 -7.61 -16.81 -36.94
CA ALA A 10 -8.71 -17.20 -36.08
C ALA A 10 -8.38 -16.87 -34.62
N LEU A 11 -9.08 -15.90 -34.04
CA LEU A 11 -9.21 -15.76 -32.59
C LEU A 11 -10.51 -16.47 -32.18
N VAL A 12 -10.38 -17.75 -31.85
CA VAL A 12 -11.40 -18.48 -31.11
C VAL A 12 -11.21 -18.12 -29.63
N PHE A 13 -11.95 -17.12 -29.15
CA PHE A 13 -12.24 -16.96 -27.73
C PHE A 13 -13.73 -17.24 -27.53
N THR A 14 -14.05 -18.51 -27.32
CA THR A 14 -15.33 -18.93 -26.75
C THR A 14 -15.32 -18.69 -25.26
N GLY A 15 -16.25 -17.87 -24.75
CA GLY A 15 -16.54 -17.81 -23.31
C GLY A 15 -16.98 -16.43 -22.85
N ILE A 16 -18.28 -16.17 -22.90
CA ILE A 16 -18.91 -15.04 -22.21
C ILE A 16 -18.81 -15.28 -20.70
N CYS A 17 -18.07 -14.43 -20.00
CA CYS A 17 -18.35 -14.07 -18.62
C CYS A 17 -18.24 -12.54 -18.51
N SER A 18 -19.39 -11.88 -18.52
CA SER A 18 -19.51 -10.51 -18.04
C SER A 18 -19.21 -10.51 -16.54
N ALA A 19 -18.07 -9.97 -16.12
CA ALA A 19 -17.82 -9.61 -14.73
C ALA A 19 -16.79 -8.46 -14.63
N ALA A 20 -17.30 -7.32 -14.18
CA ALA A 20 -16.61 -6.24 -13.46
C ALA A 20 -15.36 -5.59 -14.10
N ALA A 21 -15.61 -4.43 -14.70
CA ALA A 21 -14.67 -3.32 -14.63
C ALA A 21 -14.60 -2.82 -13.17
N LEU A 22 -13.78 -3.45 -12.33
CA LEU A 22 -13.43 -3.00 -10.97
C LEU A 22 -12.08 -3.60 -10.57
N SER A 23 -10.98 -3.08 -11.09
CA SER A 23 -9.65 -3.46 -10.56
C SER A 23 -8.56 -2.50 -11.03
N ASP A 24 -8.62 -1.26 -10.55
CA ASP A 24 -7.44 -0.39 -10.49
C ASP A 24 -7.48 0.57 -9.28
N ALA A 25 -8.03 0.10 -8.15
CA ALA A 25 -8.03 0.86 -6.89
C ALA A 25 -7.66 -0.03 -5.68
N GLY A 26 -6.98 -1.16 -5.91
CA GLY A 26 -6.79 -2.19 -4.89
C GLY A 26 -5.38 -2.71 -4.67
N VAL A 27 -4.37 -2.26 -5.43
CA VAL A 27 -3.02 -2.86 -5.33
C VAL A 27 -1.86 -1.85 -5.26
N ALA A 28 -2.08 -0.57 -5.56
CA ALA A 28 -1.03 0.45 -5.48
C ALA A 28 -0.62 0.82 -4.05
N ALA A 29 -1.31 0.32 -3.02
CA ALA A 29 -0.87 0.48 -1.63
C ALA A 29 0.39 -0.34 -1.29
N ALA A 30 0.75 -1.35 -2.10
CA ALA A 30 1.89 -2.21 -1.80
C ALA A 30 3.24 -1.64 -2.28
N ASP A 31 3.27 -0.84 -3.36
CA ASP A 31 4.52 -0.33 -3.95
C ASP A 31 5.10 0.89 -3.20
N ASP A 32 4.23 1.72 -2.60
CA ASP A 32 4.64 2.93 -1.87
C ASP A 32 5.06 2.63 -0.41
N ASP A 33 4.50 1.57 0.19
CA ASP A 33 4.76 1.17 1.58
C ASP A 33 5.87 0.09 1.69
N ASP A 34 6.41 -0.33 0.54
CA ASP A 34 7.37 -1.42 0.42
C ASP A 34 8.70 -1.07 1.10
N SER A 35 9.10 0.22 1.08
CA SER A 35 10.34 0.68 1.75
C SER A 35 10.21 0.61 3.28
N LEU A 36 9.07 1.03 3.82
CA LEU A 36 8.79 0.98 5.26
C LEU A 36 8.71 -0.46 5.74
N THR A 37 7.90 -1.28 5.06
CA THR A 37 7.68 -2.68 5.44
C THR A 37 8.95 -3.51 5.28
N ARG A 38 9.78 -3.26 4.25
CA ARG A 38 11.07 -3.96 4.07
C ARG A 38 12.24 -3.37 4.84
N SER A 39 12.04 -2.28 5.59
CA SER A 39 13.09 -1.66 6.39
C SER A 39 13.64 -2.64 7.46
N THR A 40 14.88 -2.39 7.89
CA THR A 40 15.52 -3.15 8.98
C THR A 40 15.11 -2.65 10.37
N CYS A 41 14.28 -1.60 10.44
CA CYS A 41 13.79 -1.04 11.68
C CYS A 41 12.75 -1.96 12.35
N SER A 42 12.71 -1.89 13.67
CA SER A 42 11.64 -2.51 14.46
C SER A 42 10.36 -1.67 14.40
N TRP A 43 9.22 -2.29 14.71
CA TRP A 43 7.95 -1.57 14.78
C TRP A 43 8.00 -0.37 15.74
N ALA A 44 8.64 -0.51 16.90
CA ALA A 44 8.75 0.58 17.87
C ALA A 44 9.51 1.80 17.31
N GLN A 45 10.53 1.57 16.49
CA GLN A 45 11.28 2.64 15.83
C GLN A 45 10.47 3.31 14.73
N ILE A 46 9.73 2.51 13.96
CA ILE A 46 8.82 3.00 12.93
C ILE A 46 7.72 3.85 13.56
N ASP A 47 7.09 3.35 14.63
CA ASP A 47 6.02 4.03 15.35
C ASP A 47 6.49 5.37 15.97
N ALA A 48 7.65 5.38 16.62
CA ALA A 48 8.23 6.61 17.16
C ALA A 48 8.51 7.64 16.04
N THR A 49 9.04 7.19 14.91
CA THR A 49 9.32 8.07 13.76
C THR A 49 8.04 8.55 13.09
N LEU A 50 7.01 7.71 13.05
CA LEU A 50 5.70 8.06 12.51
C LEU A 50 5.02 9.13 13.38
N ASN A 51 5.15 9.03 14.71
CA ASN A 51 4.68 10.06 15.64
C ASN A 51 5.31 11.43 15.37
N ASP A 52 6.58 11.48 14.95
CA ASP A 52 7.26 12.72 14.59
C ASP A 52 6.86 13.26 13.21
N GLN A 53 6.68 12.39 12.20
CA GLN A 53 6.47 12.80 10.81
C GLN A 53 4.98 12.90 10.39
N ASP A 54 4.13 12.06 10.98
CA ASP A 54 2.68 12.08 10.80
C ASP A 54 1.95 11.79 12.13
N PRO A 55 1.92 12.76 13.04
CA PRO A 55 1.29 12.58 14.35
C PRO A 55 -0.21 12.29 14.26
N VAL A 56 -0.87 12.60 13.14
CA VAL A 56 -2.29 12.33 12.99
C VAL A 56 -2.51 10.88 12.53
N LEU A 57 -1.65 10.32 11.67
CA LEU A 57 -1.71 8.89 11.31
C LEU A 57 -1.28 8.02 12.49
N ALA A 58 -0.22 8.41 13.21
CA ALA A 58 0.23 7.71 14.41
C ALA A 58 -0.88 7.57 15.45
N ARG A 59 -1.54 8.68 15.81
CA ARG A 59 -2.70 8.65 16.73
C ARG A 59 -3.86 7.78 16.26
N LEU A 60 -4.04 7.65 14.95
CA LEU A 60 -5.07 6.79 14.39
C LEU A 60 -4.70 5.32 14.61
N ILE A 61 -3.44 4.95 14.35
CA ILE A 61 -2.92 3.61 14.61
C ILE A 61 -2.94 3.28 16.11
N ASP A 62 -2.49 4.20 16.96
CA ASP A 62 -2.50 4.07 18.43
C ASP A 62 -3.92 3.93 19.01
N GLY A 63 -4.91 4.49 18.30
CA GLY A 63 -6.33 4.36 18.63
C GLY A 63 -6.88 2.94 18.43
N HIS A 64 -6.14 2.07 17.73
CA HIS A 64 -6.48 0.67 17.44
C HIS A 64 -5.42 -0.28 18.03
N PRO A 65 -5.54 -0.69 19.30
CA PRO A 65 -4.55 -1.54 19.97
C PRO A 65 -4.28 -2.86 19.23
N GLU A 66 -5.30 -3.45 18.63
CA GLU A 66 -5.22 -4.66 17.82
C GLU A 66 -4.42 -4.47 16.52
N LEU A 67 -4.53 -3.30 15.88
CA LEU A 67 -3.74 -2.94 14.71
C LEU A 67 -2.27 -2.80 15.13
N THR A 68 -2.01 -2.06 16.21
CA THR A 68 -0.66 -1.86 16.73
C THR A 68 0.00 -3.21 17.08
N ALA A 69 -0.73 -4.11 17.74
CA ALA A 69 -0.25 -5.45 18.02
C ALA A 69 0.00 -6.28 16.73
N GLY A 70 -0.89 -6.18 15.75
CA GLY A 70 -0.73 -6.82 14.45
C GLY A 70 0.52 -6.35 13.71
N LEU A 71 0.74 -5.04 13.67
CA LEU A 71 1.93 -4.43 13.07
C LEU A 71 3.20 -4.83 13.82
N ALA A 72 3.18 -4.84 15.15
CA ALA A 72 4.31 -5.32 15.95
C ALA A 72 4.69 -6.77 15.63
N VAL A 73 3.71 -7.67 15.49
CA VAL A 73 3.94 -9.07 15.09
C VAL A 73 4.42 -9.15 13.65
N MET A 74 3.86 -8.35 12.74
CA MET A 74 4.28 -8.31 11.34
C MET A 74 5.77 -7.96 11.20
N TYR A 75 6.28 -6.99 11.95
CA TYR A 75 7.71 -6.62 11.89
C TYR A 75 8.66 -7.72 12.41
N GLN A 76 8.15 -8.77 13.06
CA GLN A 76 8.93 -9.97 13.41
C GLN A 76 9.11 -10.92 12.22
N LEU A 77 8.29 -10.77 11.17
CA LEU A 77 8.43 -11.54 9.93
C LEU A 77 9.68 -11.08 9.15
N PRO A 78 10.22 -11.94 8.27
CA PRO A 78 11.23 -11.54 7.31
C PRO A 78 10.75 -10.37 6.43
N PRO A 79 11.61 -9.41 6.07
CA PRO A 79 11.24 -8.22 5.29
C PRO A 79 10.40 -8.51 4.04
N GLN A 80 10.70 -9.59 3.32
CA GLN A 80 9.98 -9.99 2.11
C GLN A 80 8.52 -10.41 2.33
N ASP A 81 8.16 -10.85 3.54
CA ASP A 81 6.81 -11.36 3.86
C ASP A 81 5.91 -10.28 4.49
N ARG A 82 6.48 -9.11 4.80
CA ARG A 82 5.80 -8.01 5.48
C ARG A 82 4.82 -7.24 4.58
N PRO A 83 5.10 -6.92 3.30
CA PRO A 83 4.17 -6.14 2.49
C PRO A 83 2.79 -6.79 2.35
N GLU A 84 2.76 -8.11 2.10
CA GLU A 84 1.51 -8.87 2.03
C GLU A 84 0.80 -8.88 3.39
N SER A 85 1.55 -9.12 4.46
CA SER A 85 1.00 -9.14 5.83
C SER A 85 0.47 -7.77 6.25
N PHE A 86 1.13 -6.69 5.87
CA PHE A 86 0.74 -5.31 6.12
C PHE A 86 -0.61 -5.03 5.50
N PHE A 87 -0.76 -5.32 4.20
CA PHE A 87 -2.02 -5.12 3.51
C PHE A 87 -3.17 -5.92 4.15
N ARG A 88 -2.92 -7.19 4.51
CA ARG A 88 -3.91 -8.02 5.22
C ARG A 88 -4.33 -7.45 6.57
N ILE A 89 -3.41 -6.86 7.32
CA ILE A 89 -3.71 -6.26 8.63
C ILE A 89 -4.46 -4.94 8.44
N VAL A 90 -3.90 -4.00 7.65
CA VAL A 90 -4.45 -2.65 7.47
C VAL A 90 -5.79 -2.67 6.74
N SER A 91 -6.03 -3.63 5.83
CA SER A 91 -7.32 -3.80 5.14
C SER A 91 -8.52 -4.00 6.09
N GLN A 92 -8.27 -4.37 7.35
CA GLN A 92 -9.30 -4.55 8.38
C GLN A 92 -9.70 -3.22 9.06
N TYR A 93 -8.95 -2.15 8.84
CA TYR A 93 -9.12 -0.83 9.48
C TYR A 93 -9.38 0.23 8.40
N PRO A 94 -10.66 0.46 8.02
CA PRO A 94 -11.01 1.33 6.89
C PRO A 94 -10.65 2.80 7.12
N ASP A 95 -10.72 3.29 8.36
CA ASP A 95 -10.34 4.66 8.71
C ASP A 95 -8.83 4.90 8.54
N VAL A 96 -7.99 3.90 8.86
CA VAL A 96 -6.54 3.94 8.62
C VAL A 96 -6.25 3.94 7.13
N GLN A 97 -6.94 3.10 6.35
CA GLN A 97 -6.83 3.11 4.89
C GLN A 97 -7.24 4.44 4.28
N ASP A 98 -8.38 4.98 4.72
CA ASP A 98 -8.89 6.26 4.26
C ASP A 98 -7.89 7.37 4.54
N ARG A 99 -7.17 7.29 5.67
CA ARG A 99 -6.14 8.26 5.99
C ARG A 99 -4.88 8.09 5.15
N ILE A 100 -4.39 6.87 4.94
CA ILE A 100 -3.25 6.60 4.04
C ILE A 100 -3.58 7.11 2.64
N GLU A 101 -4.78 6.82 2.15
CA GLU A 101 -5.25 7.31 0.86
C GLU A 101 -5.45 8.82 0.86
N GLN A 102 -5.90 9.43 1.95
CA GLN A 102 -5.96 10.88 2.07
C GLN A 102 -4.55 11.49 2.00
N ILE A 103 -3.56 10.93 2.70
CA ILE A 103 -2.15 11.37 2.59
C ILE A 103 -1.68 11.27 1.13
N ARG A 104 -2.19 10.31 0.36
CA ARG A 104 -1.96 10.17 -1.08
C ARG A 104 -2.62 11.25 -1.92
N ARG A 105 -3.90 11.52 -1.66
CA ARG A 105 -4.69 12.52 -2.40
C ARG A 105 -4.32 13.95 -2.05
N ASP A 106 -3.89 14.20 -0.82
CA ASP A 106 -3.43 15.51 -0.32
C ASP A 106 -2.08 15.92 -0.96
N HIS A 107 -1.60 15.16 -1.96
CA HIS A 107 -0.57 15.58 -2.89
C HIS A 107 -0.99 16.85 -3.65
N ALA A 108 -0.66 18.01 -3.09
CA ALA A 108 -0.71 19.27 -3.80
C ALA A 108 0.36 19.28 -4.91
N PRO A 109 0.16 19.98 -6.03
CA PRO A 109 1.22 20.18 -7.01
C PRO A 109 2.47 20.77 -6.34
N GLY A 110 3.55 20.00 -6.28
CA GLY A 110 4.81 20.39 -5.64
C GLY A 110 5.02 19.94 -4.18
N SER A 111 4.11 19.17 -3.58
CA SER A 111 4.36 18.50 -2.30
C SER A 111 5.06 17.15 -2.48
N GLU A 112 5.68 16.65 -1.41
CA GLU A 112 6.36 15.35 -1.39
C GLU A 112 5.37 14.19 -1.61
N PRO A 113 5.68 13.19 -2.47
CA PRO A 113 4.83 12.02 -2.64
C PRO A 113 4.81 11.17 -1.37
N VAL A 114 3.71 10.44 -1.14
CA VAL A 114 3.56 9.55 0.03
C VAL A 114 4.72 8.59 0.20
N ARG A 115 5.17 8.00 -0.91
CA ARG A 115 6.34 7.13 -0.92
C ARG A 115 7.57 7.79 -0.32
N ALA A 116 7.84 9.05 -0.66
CA ALA A 116 8.98 9.77 -0.11
C ALA A 116 8.83 10.04 1.40
N LYS A 117 7.59 10.22 1.89
CA LYS A 117 7.32 10.29 3.33
C LYS A 117 7.62 8.96 4.03
N PHE A 118 7.17 7.84 3.47
CA PHE A 118 7.47 6.52 4.03
C PHE A 118 8.95 6.14 3.90
N ASP A 119 9.60 6.49 2.79
CA ASP A 119 11.04 6.37 2.60
C ASP A 119 11.79 7.16 3.69
N ARG A 120 11.35 8.39 3.98
CA ARG A 120 11.94 9.21 5.05
C ARG A 120 11.75 8.58 6.42
N VAL A 121 10.61 7.97 6.71
CA VAL A 121 10.43 7.20 7.95
C VAL A 121 11.41 6.03 7.99
N ALA A 122 11.47 5.23 6.93
CA ALA A 122 12.36 4.06 6.82
C ALA A 122 13.85 4.43 6.91
N ASP A 123 14.27 5.57 6.37
CA ASP A 123 15.66 6.04 6.40
C ASP A 123 16.04 6.60 7.78
N THR A 124 15.09 7.14 8.52
CA THR A 124 15.37 7.89 9.75
C THR A 124 15.04 7.15 11.04
N CYS A 125 14.34 6.02 10.95
CA CYS A 125 13.94 5.22 12.11
C CYS A 125 15.10 4.66 12.92
N HIS A 126 16.29 4.51 12.34
CA HIS A 126 17.50 4.15 13.08
C HIS A 126 17.93 5.18 14.14
N ARG A 127 17.33 6.38 14.15
CA ARG A 127 17.60 7.43 15.14
C ARG A 127 16.73 7.33 16.40
N HIS A 128 15.79 6.38 16.41
CA HIS A 128 14.92 6.04 17.53
C HIS A 128 15.27 4.63 18.04
#